data_AF-A0A3D6BNB5-F1
#
_entry.id   AF-A0A3D6BNB5-F1
#
_cell.length_a   1.000
_cell.length_b   1.000
_cell.length_c   1.000
_cell.angle_alpha   90.00
_cell.angle_beta   90.00
_cell.angle_gamma   90.00
#
_symmetry.space_group_name_H-M   'P 1'
#
loop_
_entity.id
_entity.type
_entity.pdbx_description
1 polymer ?
#
loop_
_entity_poly.entity_id
_entity_poly.type
_entity_poly.pdbx_seq_one_letter_code
_entity_poly.pdbx_strand_id
1 'polypeptide(L)' 'MNIKIINKSSHALPHYETIASAGMDLRANITEPITLKPLERTVVKTGLFIELPVGIEAQVRPRSGLAAK' A
#
# COMPACT_ATOMS: atom_id res chain seq x y z
N MET A 1 -16.72 -1.99 8.74
CA MET A 1 -16.56 -0.59 8.29
C MET A 1 -16.52 -0.59 6.78
N ASN A 2 -17.33 0.23 6.11
CA ASN A 2 -17.37 0.27 4.65
C ASN A 2 -16.57 1.47 4.15
N ILE A 3 -15.42 1.21 3.53
CA ILE A 3 -14.59 2.22 2.87
C ILE A 3 -14.85 2.09 1.37
N LYS A 4 -15.18 3.19 0.69
CA LYS A 4 -15.28 3.18 -0.77
C LYS A 4 -13.88 3.22 -1.35
N ILE A 5 -13.59 2.30 -2.26
CA ILE A 5 -12.27 2.16 -2.87
C ILE A 5 -12.44 2.10 -4.38
N ILE A 6 -11.67 2.91 -5.10
CA ILE A 6 -11.47 2.78 -6.54
C ILE A 6 -10.09 2.14 -6.74
N ASN A 7 -10.07 0.99 -7.43
CA ASN A 7 -8.84 0.29 -7.77
C ASN A 7 -8.58 0.40 -9.28
N LYS A 8 -7.49 1.09 -9.64
CA LYS A 8 -6.99 1.22 -11.02
C LYS A 8 -5.73 0.39 -11.28
N SER A 9 -5.36 -0.50 -10.36
CA SER A 9 -4.26 -1.45 -10.53
C SER A 9 -4.75 -2.78 -11.10
N SER A 10 -3.82 -3.63 -11.53
CA SER A 10 -4.09 -5.03 -11.89
C SER A 10 -4.14 -5.98 -10.69
N HIS A 11 -3.89 -5.48 -9.47
CA HIS A 11 -3.85 -6.27 -8.25
C HIS A 11 -5.22 -6.36 -7.59
N ALA A 12 -5.45 -7.45 -6.84
CA ALA A 12 -6.57 -7.53 -5.92
C ALA A 12 -6.50 -6.43 -4.83
N LEU A 13 -7.63 -6.11 -4.22
CA LEU A 13 -7.65 -5.17 -3.10
C LEU A 13 -6.80 -5.68 -1.92
N PRO A 14 -6.16 -4.78 -1.16
CA PRO A 14 -5.48 -5.14 0.07
C PRO A 14 -6.44 -5.84 1.03
N HIS A 15 -5.94 -6.85 1.72
CA HIS A 15 -6.68 -7.56 2.76
C HIS A 15 -5.74 -7.87 3.91
N TYR A 16 -6.33 -8.10 5.08
CA TYR A 16 -5.62 -8.61 6.23
C TYR A 16 -5.35 -10.09 6.02
N GLU A 17 -4.08 -10.50 6.10
CA GLU A 17 -3.67 -11.87 5.83
C GLU A 17 -4.19 -12.85 6.89
N THR A 18 -4.24 -12.40 8.15
CA THR A 18 -4.79 -13.16 9.27
C THR A 18 -5.74 -12.30 10.08
N ILE A 19 -6.56 -12.95 10.91
CA ILE A 19 -7.55 -12.27 11.77
C ILE A 19 -6.92 -11.25 12.74
N ALA A 20 -5.66 -11.45 13.14
CA ALA A 20 -4.95 -10.59 14.09
C ALA A 20 -3.97 -9.62 13.40
N SER A 21 -4.00 -9.53 12.07
CA SER A 21 -3.11 -8.63 11.34
C SER A 21 -3.44 -7.17 11.64
N ALA A 22 -2.42 -6.38 11.99
CA ALA A 22 -2.60 -4.96 12.31
C ALA A 22 -2.66 -4.05 11.06
N GLY A 23 -2.22 -4.53 9.90
CA GLY A 23 -2.22 -3.78 8.65
C GLY A 23 -2.42 -4.68 7.44
N MET A 24 -2.52 -4.05 6.27
CA MET A 24 -2.66 -4.72 4.98
C MET A 24 -1.48 -4.33 4.07
N ASP A 25 -0.98 -5.28 3.30
CA ASP A 25 0.10 -5.01 2.35
C ASP A 25 -0.42 -4.24 1.12
N LEU A 26 0.32 -3.21 0.74
CA LEU A 26 0.10 -2.45 -0.49
C LEU A 26 1.06 -2.96 -1.58
N ARG A 27 0.56 -3.05 -2.81
CA ARG A 27 1.33 -3.55 -3.96
C ARG A 27 1.71 -2.41 -4.91
N ALA A 28 2.90 -2.51 -5.48
CA ALA A 28 3.37 -1.58 -6.50
C ALA A 28 2.55 -1.76 -7.79
N ASN A 29 1.91 -0.69 -8.25
CA ASN A 29 1.21 -0.65 -9.54
C ASN A 29 2.14 -0.05 -10.60
N ILE A 30 3.07 -0.88 -11.09
CA ILE A 30 4.11 -0.52 -12.07
C ILE A 30 4.07 -1.53 -13.22
N THR A 31 4.37 -1.07 -14.43
CA THR A 31 4.50 -1.94 -15.62
C THR A 31 5.93 -2.44 -15.81
N GLU A 32 6.90 -1.63 -15.37
CA GLU A 32 8.33 -1.91 -15.50
C GLU A 32 9.01 -1.83 -14.13
N PRO A 33 10.12 -2.57 -13.92
CA PRO A 33 10.89 -2.48 -12.69
C PRO A 33 11.45 -1.07 -12.43
N ILE A 34 11.49 -0.67 -11.16
CA ILE A 34 12.17 0.55 -10.72
C ILE A 34 13.44 0.14 -9.97
N THR A 35 14.60 0.59 -10.45
CA THR A 35 15.87 0.43 -9.74
C THR A 35 16.15 1.67 -8.92
N LEU A 36 16.32 1.51 -7.60
CA LEU A 36 16.75 2.58 -6.71
C LEU A 36 18.24 2.44 -6.40
N LYS A 37 19.00 3.51 -6.64
CA LYS A 37 20.39 3.62 -6.19
C LYS A 37 20.44 3.96 -4.69
N PRO A 38 21.59 3.79 -4.02
CA PRO A 38 21.75 4.22 -2.63
C PRO A 38 21.29 5.68 -2.45
N LEU A 39 20.47 5.91 -1.42
CA LEU A 39 19.87 7.21 -1.05
C LEU A 39 18.84 7.78 -2.04
N GLU A 40 18.57 7.10 -3.15
CA GLU A 40 17.52 7.50 -4.09
C GLU A 40 16.12 7.29 -3.49
N ARG A 41 15.18 8.17 -3.87
CA ARG A 41 13.79 8.12 -3.40
C ARG A 41 12.86 8.25 -4.59
N THR A 42 11.82 7.42 -4.61
CA THR A 42 10.76 7.50 -5.62
C THR A 42 9.40 7.30 -4.97
N VAL A 43 8.36 7.83 -5.62
CA VAL A 43 6.96 7.59 -5.23
C VAL A 43 6.43 6.43 -6.06
N VAL A 44 6.25 5.28 -5.42
CA VAL A 44 5.64 4.10 -6.06
C VAL A 44 4.12 4.19 -5.92
N LYS A 45 3.41 4.25 -7.05
CA LYS A 45 1.95 4.35 -7.07
C LYS A 45 1.32 2.99 -6.72
N THR A 46 0.23 3.02 -5.95
CA THR A 46 -0.56 1.82 -5.60
C THR A 46 -1.72 1.58 -6.56
N GLY A 47 -2.18 2.64 -7.26
CA GLY A 47 -3.41 2.58 -8.06
C GLY A 47 -4.71 2.55 -7.24
N LEU A 48 -4.62 2.74 -5.91
CA LEU A 48 -5.77 2.74 -5.00
C LEU A 48 -6.14 4.17 -4.61
N PHE A 49 -7.44 4.45 -4.59
CA PHE A 49 -8.02 5.70 -4.12
C PHE A 49 -9.10 5.36 -3.09
N ILE A 50 -8.98 5.90 -1.88
CA ILE A 50 -9.85 5.55 -0.76
C ILE A 50 -10.60 6.79 -0.25
N GLU A 51 -11.88 6.61 0.08
CA GLU A 51 -12.70 7.62 0.76
C GLU A 51 -12.75 7.26 2.25
N LEU A 52 -11.95 7.97 3.06
CA LEU A 52 -11.97 7.79 4.51
C LEU A 52 -13.09 8.62 5.14
N PRO A 53 -13.97 8.02 5.96
CA PRO A 53 -14.90 8.75 6.80
C PRO A 53 -14.24 9.83 7.68
N VAL A 54 -15.02 10.82 8.09
CA VAL A 54 -14.56 11.83 9.05
C VAL A 54 -14.23 11.17 10.39
N GLY A 55 -13.12 11.59 11.02
CA GLY A 55 -12.69 11.11 12.32
C GLY A 55 -11.82 9.85 12.28
N ILE A 56 -11.41 9.39 11.09
CA ILE A 56 -10.45 8.29 10.94
C ILE A 56 -9.32 8.65 9.97
N GLU A 57 -8.23 7.92 10.08
CA GLU A 57 -7.08 8.03 9.19
C GLU A 57 -6.59 6.65 8.75
N ALA A 58 -5.88 6.63 7.62
CA ALA A 58 -5.06 5.49 7.22
C ALA A 58 -3.59 5.87 7.36
N GLN A 59 -2.80 4.97 7.92
CA GLN A 59 -1.36 5.17 8.08
C GLN A 59 -0.59 4.26 7.14
N VAL A 60 0.29 4.85 6.33
CA VAL A 60 1.23 4.10 5.49
C VAL A 60 2.51 3.89 6.30
N ARG A 61 2.84 2.62 6.60
CA ARG A 61 4.00 2.24 7.42
C ARG A 61 4.96 1.35 6.63
N PRO A 62 6.28 1.39 6.91
CA PRO A 62 7.24 0.49 6.28
C PRO A 62 6.98 -0.98 6.63
N ARG A 63 7.28 -1.89 5.70
CA ARG A 63 7.34 -3.34 5.99
C ARG A 63 8.68 -3.66 6.63
N SER A 64 8.66 -4.18 7.85
CA SER A 64 9.86 -4.47 8.64
C SER A 64 10.88 -5.33 7.89
N GLY A 65 10.42 -6.35 7.16
CA GLY A 65 11.29 -7.25 6.41
C GLY A 65 12.03 -6.63 5.23
N LEU A 66 11.59 -5.48 4.71
CA LEU A 66 12.29 -4.72 3.66
C LEU A 66 13.14 -3.59 4.25
N ALA A 67 12.75 -3.04 5.39
CA ALA A 67 13.50 -1.97 6.06
C ALA A 67 14.75 -2.49 6.79
N ALA A 68 14.72 -3.73 7.28
CA ALA A 68 15.82 -4.34 8.01
C ALA A 68 16.89 -5.01 7.12
N LYS A 69 16.66 -5.08 5.80
CA LYS A 69 17.57 -5.66 4.81
C LYS A 69 18.30 -4.57 4.05
#